data_AF-A0A9E4RKB7-F1
#
_entry.id   AF-A0A9E4RKB7-F1
#
_cell.length_a   1.000
_cell.length_b   1.000
_cell.length_c   1.000
_cell.angle_alpha   90.00
_cell.angle_beta   90.00
_cell.angle_gamma   90.00
#
_symmetry.space_group_name_H-M   'P 1'
#
loop_
_entity.id
_entity.type
_entity.pdbx_description
1 polymer ?
#
loop_
_entity_poly.entity_id
_entity_poly.type
_entity_poly.pdbx_seq_one_letter_code
_entity_poly.pdbx_strand_id
1 'polypeptide(L)'
;MEPRIQYAKSDDVSIAYRVVGDGPLDVVFVQGWVSPIEQLMELPSYVRFVERLASFSRLILFDKRGTGSSDRVSINELPTLEQRMDDVRAVMDARNGRRWWVRRKEGQ
;
A
#
# COMPACT_ATOMS: atom_id res chain seq x y z
N MET A 1 -15.87 -6.41 -5.37
CA MET A 1 -14.70 -6.68 -6.24
C MET A 1 -13.48 -6.30 -5.42
N GLU A 2 -12.58 -7.24 -5.13
CA GLU A 2 -11.37 -6.94 -4.36
C GLU A 2 -10.54 -5.87 -5.10
N PRO A 3 -10.22 -4.72 -4.47
CA PRO A 3 -9.45 -3.68 -5.14
C PRO A 3 -8.06 -4.20 -5.53
N ARG A 4 -7.71 -4.12 -6.83
CA ARG A 4 -6.44 -4.64 -7.34
C ARG A 4 -5.24 -3.90 -6.73
N ILE A 5 -4.16 -4.64 -6.48
CA ILE A 5 -2.87 -4.07 -6.08
C ILE A 5 -2.31 -3.25 -7.25
N GLN A 6 -1.87 -2.05 -6.91
CA GLN A 6 -1.22 -1.06 -7.76
C GLN A 6 0.19 -0.80 -7.23
N TYR A 7 1.03 -0.18 -8.05
CA TYR A 7 2.42 0.10 -7.70
C TYR A 7 2.75 1.57 -7.92
N ALA A 8 3.38 2.17 -6.92
CA ALA A 8 3.96 3.51 -6.96
C ALA A 8 5.49 3.41 -6.99
N LYS A 9 6.15 4.24 -7.79
CA LYS A 9 7.62 4.33 -7.81
C LYS A 9 8.07 5.24 -6.66
N SER A 10 8.92 4.74 -5.77
CA SER A 10 9.65 5.53 -4.78
C SER A 10 11.13 5.23 -4.94
N ASP A 11 11.94 6.22 -5.30
CA ASP A 11 13.35 6.04 -5.64
C ASP A 11 13.53 4.95 -6.72
N ASP A 12 14.30 3.90 -6.42
CA ASP A 12 14.54 2.72 -7.23
C ASP A 12 13.51 1.61 -6.98
N VAL A 13 12.73 1.66 -5.89
CA VAL A 13 11.77 0.62 -5.48
C VAL A 13 10.33 0.88 -5.94
N SER A 14 9.58 -0.21 -6.05
CA SER A 14 8.14 -0.23 -6.31
C SER A 14 7.38 -0.53 -5.03
N ILE A 15 6.49 0.36 -4.64
CA ILE A 15 5.65 0.24 -3.44
C ILE A 15 4.27 -0.26 -3.85
N ALA A 16 3.92 -1.45 -3.38
CA ALA A 16 2.61 -2.04 -3.59
C ALA A 16 1.57 -1.36 -2.68
N TYR A 17 0.49 -0.88 -3.29
CA TYR A 17 -0.61 -0.26 -2.58
C TYR A 17 -1.96 -0.68 -3.18
N ARG A 18 -3.04 -0.47 -2.43
CA ARG A 18 -4.41 -0.58 -2.91
C ARG A 18 -5.26 0.53 -2.33
N VAL A 19 -6.34 0.83 -3.04
CA VAL A 19 -7.29 1.87 -2.65
C VAL A 19 -8.64 1.22 -2.36
N VAL A 20 -9.25 1.57 -1.22
CA VAL A 20 -10.55 1.09 -0.79
C VAL A 20 -11.46 2.29 -0.50
N GLY A 21 -12.68 2.27 -1.03
CA GLY A 21 -13.61 3.40 -0.94
C GLY A 21 -13.31 4.53 -1.93
N ASP A 22 -14.23 5.47 -2.02
CA ASP A 22 -14.23 6.57 -2.99
C ASP A 22 -14.53 7.94 -2.34
N GLY A 23 -14.57 8.00 -1.00
CA GLY A 23 -14.88 9.20 -0.23
C GLY A 23 -13.95 10.40 -0.50
N PRO A 24 -14.35 11.60 -0.04
CA PRO A 24 -13.66 12.84 -0.40
C PRO A 24 -12.30 13.02 0.29
N LEU A 25 -12.07 12.32 1.40
CA LEU A 25 -10.84 12.41 2.20
C LEU A 25 -9.87 11.29 1.80
N ASP A 26 -8.62 11.62 1.49
CA ASP A 26 -7.57 10.62 1.31
C ASP A 26 -6.96 10.26 2.68
N VAL A 27 -6.92 8.97 3.01
CA VAL A 27 -6.32 8.46 4.26
C VAL A 27 -5.28 7.42 3.90
N VAL A 28 -4.02 7.64 4.31
CA VAL A 28 -2.97 6.61 4.21
C VAL A 28 -2.87 5.88 5.53
N PHE A 29 -3.10 4.56 5.51
CA PHE A 29 -2.98 3.73 6.70
C PHE A 29 -1.62 3.00 6.71
N VAL A 30 -0.70 3.52 7.54
CA VAL A 30 0.63 2.93 7.76
C VAL A 30 0.53 1.86 8.82
N GLN A 31 0.72 0.60 8.44
CA GLN A 31 0.62 -0.52 9.37
C GLN A 31 1.85 -0.60 10.30
N GLY A 32 1.59 -0.86 11.58
CA GLY A 32 2.63 -0.95 12.61
C GLY A 32 3.62 -2.09 12.36
N TRP A 33 3.14 -3.33 12.18
CA TRP A 33 3.99 -4.51 12.05
C TRP A 33 4.21 -4.95 10.60
N VAL A 34 5.10 -5.94 10.40
CA VAL A 34 5.35 -6.60 9.10
C VAL A 34 4.33 -7.70 8.89
N SER A 35 3.16 -7.33 8.39
CA SER A 35 2.16 -8.28 7.91
C SER A 35 1.71 -7.79 6.55
N PRO A 36 1.86 -8.59 5.47
CA PRO A 36 1.43 -8.11 4.19
C PRO A 36 -0.08 -7.95 4.16
N ILE A 37 -0.54 -6.96 3.40
CA ILE A 37 -1.96 -6.61 3.37
C ILE A 37 -2.81 -7.79 2.92
N GLU A 38 -2.36 -8.58 1.95
CA GLU A 38 -3.12 -9.72 1.44
C GLU A 38 -3.50 -10.71 2.56
N GLN A 39 -2.56 -11.05 3.45
CA GLN A 39 -2.83 -11.96 4.57
C GLN A 39 -3.76 -11.33 5.60
N LEU A 40 -3.64 -10.02 5.87
CA LEU A 40 -4.52 -9.35 6.82
C LEU A 40 -5.96 -9.27 6.34
N MET A 41 -6.17 -9.20 5.03
CA MET A 41 -7.52 -9.20 4.42
C MET A 41 -8.24 -10.54 4.56
N GLU A 42 -7.55 -11.61 4.97
CA GLU A 42 -8.18 -12.88 5.33
C GLU A 42 -8.85 -12.83 6.72
N LEU A 43 -8.48 -11.86 7.56
CA LEU A 43 -9.05 -11.70 8.89
C LEU A 43 -10.34 -10.87 8.83
N PRO A 44 -11.52 -11.42 9.21
CA PRO A 44 -12.78 -10.69 9.11
C PRO A 44 -12.82 -9.40 9.94
N SER A 45 -12.09 -9.35 11.06
CA SER A 45 -11.97 -8.15 11.89
C SER A 45 -11.21 -7.02 11.19
N TYR A 46 -10.16 -7.37 10.44
CA TYR A 46 -9.37 -6.41 9.68
C TYR A 46 -10.15 -5.88 8.48
N VAL A 47 -10.87 -6.75 7.76
CA VAL A 47 -11.77 -6.33 6.68
C VAL A 47 -12.80 -5.33 7.19
N ARG A 48 -13.48 -5.62 8.30
CA ARG A 48 -14.45 -4.67 8.91
C ARG A 48 -13.82 -3.35 9.33
N PHE A 49 -12.56 -3.38 9.79
CA PHE A 49 -11.82 -2.16 10.14
C PHE A 49 -11.54 -1.30 8.89
N VAL A 50 -11.02 -1.93 7.83
CA VAL A 50 -10.78 -1.32 6.53
C VAL A 50 -12.06 -0.75 5.95
N GLU A 51 -13.16 -1.50 5.95
CA GLU A 51 -14.48 -1.06 5.46
C GLU A 51 -15.01 0.15 6.24
N ARG A 52 -14.87 0.17 7.57
CA ARG A 52 -15.30 1.31 8.39
C ARG A 52 -14.52 2.57 8.06
N LEU A 53 -13.19 2.48 7.90
CA LEU A 53 -12.38 3.62 7.49
C LEU A 53 -12.72 4.07 6.06
N ALA A 54 -12.90 3.13 5.14
CA ALA A 54 -13.25 3.40 3.75
C ALA A 54 -14.68 3.95 3.57
N SER A 55 -15.58 3.77 4.55
CA SER A 55 -16.97 4.24 4.43
C SER A 55 -17.12 5.76 4.34
N PHE A 56 -16.11 6.53 4.76
CA PHE A 56 -16.08 8.00 4.68
C PHE A 56 -14.82 8.55 4.02
N SER A 57 -13.92 7.68 3.55
CA SER A 57 -12.63 8.06 2.99
C SER A 57 -12.28 7.23 1.77
N ARG A 58 -11.31 7.72 1.01
CA ARG A 58 -10.52 6.94 0.09
C ARG A 58 -9.30 6.43 0.85
N LEU A 59 -9.38 5.21 1.32
CA LEU A 59 -8.36 4.59 2.14
C LEU A 59 -7.27 3.98 1.25
N ILE A 60 -6.03 4.39 1.48
CA ILE A 60 -4.82 3.91 0.80
C ILE A 60 -4.08 3.00 1.78
N LEU A 61 -4.00 1.72 1.43
CA LEU A 61 -3.23 0.70 2.14
C LEU A 61 -1.99 0.37 1.33
N PHE A 62 -0.81 0.29 1.94
CA PHE A 62 0.41 -0.11 1.24
C PHE A 62 1.28 -1.05 2.07
N ASP A 63 1.98 -1.94 1.38
CA ASP A 63 3.04 -2.74 1.99
C ASP A 63 4.29 -1.85 2.07
N LYS A 64 4.86 -1.69 3.26
CA LYS A 64 6.09 -0.90 3.44
C LYS A 64 7.21 -1.45 2.55
N ARG A 65 8.14 -0.60 2.10
CA ARG A 65 9.33 -1.08 1.36
C ARG A 65 10.02 -2.21 2.13
N GLY A 66 10.40 -3.26 1.41
CA GLY A 66 10.95 -4.49 2.00
C GLY A 66 9.93 -5.52 2.48
N THR A 67 8.64 -5.25 2.35
CA THR A 67 7.58 -6.09 2.94
C THR A 67 6.51 -6.42 1.91
N GLY A 68 5.83 -7.56 2.11
CA GLY A 68 4.70 -7.95 1.29
C GLY A 68 4.99 -7.99 -0.21
N SER A 69 4.13 -7.30 -0.96
CA SER A 69 4.23 -7.19 -2.42
C SER A 69 5.09 -6.01 -2.90
N SER A 70 5.61 -5.19 -1.99
CA SER A 70 6.59 -4.15 -2.32
C SER A 70 7.97 -4.75 -2.56
N ASP A 71 8.82 -4.04 -3.31
CA ASP A 71 10.16 -4.52 -3.61
C ASP A 71 10.96 -4.78 -2.32
N ARG A 72 11.80 -5.82 -2.38
CA ARG A 72 12.65 -6.22 -1.25
C ARG A 72 13.81 -5.23 -1.09
N VAL A 73 14.22 -4.99 0.14
CA VAL A 73 15.38 -4.18 0.48
C VAL A 73 16.47 -5.05 1.08
N SER A 74 17.73 -4.60 1.00
CA SER A 74 18.85 -5.28 1.62
C SER A 74 18.68 -5.34 3.14
N ILE A 75 18.95 -6.50 3.74
CA ILE A 75 18.96 -6.63 5.21
C ILE A 75 20.11 -5.86 5.87
N ASN A 76 21.18 -5.59 5.10
CA ASN A 76 22.35 -4.84 5.56
C ASN A 76 22.16 -3.32 5.43
N GLU A 77 21.08 -2.87 4.79
CA GLU A 77 20.79 -1.46 4.53
C GLU A 77 19.31 -1.20 4.78
N LEU A 78 18.95 -1.15 6.07
CA LEU A 78 17.57 -0.96 6.46
C LEU A 78 17.08 0.45 6.07
N PRO A 79 15.82 0.59 5.64
CA PRO A 79 15.35 1.87 5.15
C PRO A 79 15.28 2.94 6.24
N THR A 80 15.73 4.15 5.88
CA THR A 80 15.69 5.33 6.74
C THR A 80 14.26 5.83 6.95
N LEU A 81 14.08 6.77 7.88
CA LEU A 81 12.78 7.40 8.08
C LEU A 81 12.35 8.22 6.86
N GLU A 82 13.30 8.94 6.25
CA GLU A 82 13.09 9.77 5.07
C GLU A 82 12.57 8.93 3.91
N GLN A 83 13.23 7.81 3.63
CA GLN A 83 12.79 6.83 2.62
C GLN A 83 11.38 6.29 2.88
N ARG A 84 11.02 6.04 4.15
CA ARG A 84 9.66 5.61 4.51
C ARG A 84 8.64 6.72 4.33
N MET A 85 9.02 7.98 4.55
CA MET A 85 8.14 9.13 4.27
C MET A 85 7.99 9.35 2.76
N ASP A 86 9.04 9.09 1.98
CA ASP A 86 8.98 9.15 0.52
C ASP A 86 8.08 8.07 -0.07
N ASP A 87 8.03 6.86 0.53
CA ASP A 87 7.04 5.85 0.16
C ASP A 87 5.61 6.35 0.32
N VAL A 88 5.31 7.02 1.45
CA VAL A 88 3.99 7.59 1.73
C VAL A 88 3.64 8.66 0.70
N ARG A 89 4.60 9.54 0.38
CA ARG A 89 4.42 10.56 -0.68
C ARG A 89 4.18 9.91 -2.04
N ALA A 90 4.94 8.88 -2.38
CA ALA A 90 4.84 8.17 -3.66
C ALA A 90 3.45 7.56 -3.85
N VAL A 91 2.88 6.88 -2.84
CA VAL A 91 1.53 6.29 -2.96
C VAL A 91 0.43 7.36 -3.03
N MET A 92 0.59 8.48 -2.33
CA MET A 92 -0.32 9.62 -2.43
C MET A 92 -0.27 10.27 -3.82
N ASP A 93 0.92 10.43 -4.39
CA ASP A 93 1.14 11.04 -5.70
C ASP A 93 0.69 10.14 -6.85
N ALA A 94 0.94 8.83 -6.74
CA ALA A 94 0.49 7.82 -7.70
C ALA A 94 -1.04 7.86 -7.87
N ARG A 95 -1.79 7.98 -6.77
CA ARG A 95 -3.24 8.17 -6.77
C ARG A 95 -3.70 9.45 -7.50
N ASN A 96 -2.85 10.47 -7.59
CA ASN A 96 -3.15 11.70 -8.34
C ASN A 96 -2.83 11.59 -9.85
N GLY A 97 -2.54 10.39 -10.35
CA GLY A 97 -2.31 10.14 -11.77
C GLY A 97 -0.89 10.40 -12.26
N ARG A 98 0.08 10.62 -11.35
CA ARG A 98 1.45 10.99 -11.74
C ARG A 98 2.33 9.83 -12.21
N ARG A 99 2.01 8.58 -11.85
CA ARG A 99 2.45 7.30 -12.47
C ARG A 99 2.06 6.14 -11.57
N TRP A 100 1.31 5.18 -12.09
CA TRP A 100 1.05 3.90 -11.44
C TRP A 100 0.87 2.81 -12.50
N TRP A 101 1.14 1.57 -12.12
CA TRP A 101 0.84 0.40 -12.95
C TRP A 101 0.25 -0.70 -12.09
N VAL A 102 -0.51 -1.60 -12.72
CA VAL A 102 -1.09 -2.79 -12.09
C VAL A 102 -0.26 -3.99 -12.52
N ARG A 103 0.40 -4.65 -11.56
CA ARG A 103 1.04 -5.94 -11.84
C ARG A 103 -0.04 -7.01 -11.81
N ARG A 104 -0.22 -7.76 -12.90
CA ARG A 104 -0.99 -9.00 -12.84
C ARG A 104 -0.15 -10.05 -12.14
N LYS A 105 -0.67 -10.66 -11.07
CA LYS A 105 -0.14 -11.96 -10.59
C LYS A 105 -0.59 -12.99 -11.63
N GLU A 106 0.28 -13.32 -12.58
CA GLU A 106 0.17 -14.60 -13.27
C GLU A 106 0.66 -15.69 -12.31
N GLY A 107 -0.10 -16.78 -12.23
CA GLY A 107 -0.03 -17.75 -11.16
C GLY A 107 1.31 -18.46 -11.00
N GLN A 108 1.59 -18.84 -9.76
CA GLN A 108 2.29 -20.08 -9.44
C GLN A 108 1.29 -21.03 -8.80
#